data_AF-A0AAD8X4E7-F1
#
_entry.id   AF-A0AAD8X4E7-F1
#
_cell.length_a   1.000
_cell.length_b   1.000
_cell.length_c   1.000
_cell.angle_alpha   90.00
_cell.angle_beta   90.00
_cell.angle_gamma   90.00
#
_symmetry.space_group_name_H-M   'P 1'
#
loop_
_entity.id
_entity.type
_entity.pdbx_description
1 polymer ?
#
loop_
_entity_poly.entity_id
_entity_poly.type
_entity_poly.pdbx_seq_one_letter_code
_entity_poly.pdbx_strand_id
1 'polypeptide(L)'
;MKQERWKGIRELEERKIALEEKKASIELLAEENRTMTMDPSLMDAFTREWWYLRRMEIIARRRQAMAQATFGEGATASGGAAAGEGSTESSGAASVEALQRKPMWFERALH
;
A
#
# COMPACT_ATOMS: atom_id res chain seq x y z
N MET A 1 19.68 31.78 3.64
CA MET A 1 20.83 30.99 3.13
C MET A 1 20.88 29.54 3.62
N LYS A 2 21.30 29.21 4.87
CA LYS A 2 21.50 27.79 5.27
C LYS A 2 20.20 26.96 5.24
N GLN A 3 19.07 27.53 5.70
CA GLN A 3 17.78 26.83 5.69
C GLN A 3 17.19 26.63 4.28
N GLU A 4 17.34 27.59 3.38
CA GLU A 4 16.85 27.46 1.99
C GLU A 4 17.62 26.38 1.23
N ARG A 5 18.93 26.28 1.48
CA ARG A 5 19.76 25.20 0.91
C ARG A 5 19.29 23.82 1.40
N TRP A 6 18.94 23.68 2.69
CA TRP A 6 18.40 22.43 3.22
C TRP A 6 17.01 22.09 2.66
N LYS A 7 16.15 23.09 2.46
CA LYS A 7 14.85 22.90 1.81
C LYS A 7 15.01 22.43 0.36
N GLY A 8 15.90 23.05 -0.40
CA GLY A 8 16.18 22.66 -1.79
C GLY A 8 16.75 21.25 -1.91
N ILE A 9 17.63 20.83 -0.99
CA ILE A 9 18.15 19.45 -0.97
C ILE A 9 17.03 18.45 -0.69
N ARG A 10 16.18 18.71 0.31
CA ARG A 10 15.05 17.83 0.64
C ARG A 10 14.08 17.67 -0.52
N GLU A 11 13.71 18.76 -1.17
CA GLU A 11 12.79 18.73 -2.32
C GLU A 11 13.37 17.93 -3.50
N LEU A 12 14.69 18.00 -3.72
CA LEU A 12 15.36 17.19 -4.73
C LEU A 12 15.40 15.71 -4.35
N GLU A 13 15.61 15.38 -3.08
CA GLU A 13 15.56 14.00 -2.57
C GLU A 13 14.16 13.41 -2.71
N GLU A 14 13.12 14.14 -2.32
CA GLU A 14 11.71 13.72 -2.48
C GLU A 14 11.36 13.48 -3.96
N ARG A 15 11.76 14.39 -4.86
CA ARG A 15 11.57 14.21 -6.31
C ARG A 15 12.31 12.99 -6.83
N LYS A 16 13.54 12.76 -6.37
CA LYS A 16 14.33 11.59 -6.77
C LYS A 16 13.65 10.30 -6.34
N ILE A 17 13.18 10.21 -5.09
CA ILE A 17 12.46 9.05 -4.57
C ILE A 17 11.19 8.79 -5.40
N ALA A 18 10.38 9.83 -5.64
CA ALA A 18 9.16 9.70 -6.44
C ALA A 18 9.43 9.22 -7.88
N LEU A 19 10.54 9.66 -8.49
CA LEU A 19 10.95 9.19 -9.81
C LEU A 19 11.41 7.73 -9.80
N GLU A 20 12.14 7.31 -8.77
CA GLU A 20 12.57 5.92 -8.60
C GLU A 20 11.37 4.99 -8.38
N GLU A 21 10.41 5.38 -7.54
CA GLU A 21 9.14 4.66 -7.33
C GLU A 21 8.33 4.56 -8.62
N LYS A 22 8.23 5.66 -9.38
CA LYS A 22 7.54 5.66 -10.68
C LYS A 22 8.25 4.74 -11.69
N LYS A 23 9.58 4.74 -11.71
CA LYS A 23 10.34 3.85 -12.60
C LYS A 23 10.11 2.38 -12.23
N ALA A 24 10.19 2.05 -10.94
CA ALA A 24 9.96 0.70 -10.44
C ALA A 24 8.54 0.21 -10.74
N SER A 25 7.52 1.06 -10.59
CA SER A 25 6.13 0.71 -10.90
C SER A 25 5.91 0.47 -12.40
N ILE A 26 6.52 1.27 -13.29
CA ILE A 26 6.47 1.05 -14.73
C ILE A 26 7.13 -0.28 -15.12
N GLU A 27 8.30 -0.57 -14.56
CA GLU A 27 9.02 -1.81 -14.84
C GLU A 27 8.25 -3.04 -14.37
N LEU A 28 7.66 -2.96 -13.18
CA LEU A 28 6.78 -3.99 -12.64
C LEU A 28 5.57 -4.22 -13.55
N LEU A 29 4.88 -3.16 -13.99
CA LEU A 29 3.76 -3.28 -14.93
C LEU A 29 4.17 -3.92 -16.26
N ALA A 30 5.36 -3.58 -16.77
CA ALA A 30 5.87 -4.17 -18.01
C ALA A 30 6.14 -5.68 -17.85
N GLU A 31 6.71 -6.11 -16.73
CA GLU A 31 6.94 -7.53 -16.42
C GLU A 31 5.62 -8.30 -16.24
N GLU A 32 4.66 -7.71 -15.52
CA GLU A 32 3.34 -8.31 -15.34
C GLU A 32 2.60 -8.49 -16.67
N ASN A 33 2.66 -7.47 -17.54
CA ASN A 33 2.03 -7.54 -18.85
C ASN A 33 2.67 -8.64 -19.70
N ARG A 34 4.00 -8.76 -19.69
CA ARG A 34 4.70 -9.87 -20.36
C ARG A 34 4.23 -11.22 -19.86
N THR A 35 4.12 -11.40 -18.54
CA THR A 35 3.58 -12.64 -17.95
C THR A 35 2.15 -12.90 -18.42
N MET A 36 1.29 -11.89 -18.43
CA MET A 36 -0.12 -12.03 -18.82
C MET A 36 -0.32 -12.37 -20.31
N THR A 37 0.58 -11.93 -21.19
CA THR A 37 0.49 -12.12 -22.65
C THR A 37 1.23 -13.34 -23.18
N MET A 38 2.02 -14.01 -22.34
CA MET A 38 2.82 -15.17 -22.76
C MET A 38 1.91 -16.38 -23.06
N ASP A 39 2.20 -17.10 -24.15
CA ASP A 39 1.45 -18.29 -24.55
C ASP A 39 1.88 -19.52 -23.73
N PRO A 40 1.02 -20.07 -22.86
CA PRO A 40 1.35 -21.25 -22.06
C PRO A 40 1.42 -22.55 -22.88
N SER A 41 0.95 -22.56 -24.13
CA SER A 41 0.95 -23.77 -24.97
C SER A 41 2.36 -24.25 -25.30
N LEU A 42 3.31 -23.31 -25.38
CA LEU A 42 4.72 -23.54 -25.70
C LEU A 42 5.57 -23.88 -24.46
N MET A 43 4.97 -23.88 -23.26
CA MET A 43 5.66 -24.14 -22.00
C MET A 43 5.58 -25.61 -21.60
N ASP A 44 6.67 -26.12 -21.01
CA ASP A 44 6.66 -27.39 -20.30
C ASP A 44 5.73 -27.34 -19.06
N ALA A 45 5.39 -28.51 -18.52
CA ALA A 45 4.42 -28.63 -17.44
C ALA A 45 4.81 -27.83 -16.19
N PHE A 46 6.09 -27.84 -15.82
CA PHE A 46 6.58 -27.15 -14.61
C PHE A 46 6.55 -25.64 -14.81
N THR A 47 7.07 -25.15 -15.95
CA THR A 47 7.05 -23.72 -16.27
C THR A 47 5.63 -23.19 -16.40
N ARG A 48 4.70 -23.99 -16.93
CA ARG A 48 3.28 -23.64 -17.04
C ARG A 48 2.60 -23.49 -15.68
N GLU A 49 2.88 -24.40 -14.75
CA GLU A 49 2.36 -24.32 -13.39
C GLU A 49 2.88 -23.07 -12.67
N TRP A 50 4.18 -22.81 -12.76
CA TRP A 50 4.79 -21.59 -12.21
C TRP A 50 4.18 -20.32 -12.83
N TRP A 51 4.03 -20.30 -14.15
CA TRP A 51 3.37 -19.20 -14.86
C TRP A 51 1.94 -18.97 -14.37
N TYR A 52 1.19 -20.05 -14.13
CA TYR A 52 -0.17 -19.96 -13.61
C TYR A 52 -0.22 -19.34 -12.21
N LEU A 53 0.66 -19.77 -11.31
CA LEU A 53 0.80 -19.20 -9.97
C LEU A 53 1.15 -17.71 -10.03
N ARG A 54 2.13 -17.36 -10.86
CA ARG A 54 2.56 -15.97 -11.05
C ARG A 54 1.43 -15.11 -11.63
N ARG A 55 0.68 -15.63 -12.60
CA ARG A 55 -0.49 -14.97 -13.19
C ARG A 55 -1.58 -14.71 -12.15
N MET A 56 -1.86 -15.68 -11.28
CA MET A 56 -2.85 -15.54 -10.21
C MET A 56 -2.43 -14.47 -9.19
N GLU A 57 -1.15 -14.41 -8.83
CA GLU A 57 -0.61 -13.38 -7.95
C GLU A 57 -0.77 -11.97 -8.55
N ILE A 58 -0.51 -11.81 -9.85
CA ILE A 58 -0.71 -10.55 -10.57
C ILE A 58 -2.18 -10.12 -10.52
N ILE A 59 -3.10 -11.03 -10.78
CA ILE A 59 -4.54 -10.75 -10.73
C ILE A 59 -4.95 -10.32 -9.31
N ALA A 60 -4.45 -10.99 -8.28
CA ALA A 60 -4.74 -10.65 -6.89
C ALA A 60 -4.24 -9.24 -6.52
N ARG A 61 -2.99 -8.90 -6.89
CA ARG A 61 -2.42 -7.56 -6.66
C ARG A 61 -3.22 -6.47 -7.39
N ARG A 62 -3.61 -6.70 -8.65
CA ARG A 62 -4.46 -5.76 -9.40
C ARG A 62 -5.83 -5.57 -8.77
N ARG A 63 -6.45 -6.64 -8.25
CA ARG A 63 -7.72 -6.54 -7.51
C ARG A 63 -7.57 -5.70 -6.24
N GLN A 64 -6.50 -5.89 -5.48
CA GLN A 64 -6.22 -5.08 -4.29
C GLN A 64 -5.99 -3.60 -4.64
N ALA A 65 -5.21 -3.33 -5.68
CA ALA A 65 -4.98 -1.97 -6.16
C ALA A 65 -6.28 -1.27 -6.62
N MET A 66 -7.15 -1.99 -7.34
CA MET A 66 -8.47 -1.47 -7.72
C MET A 66 -9.35 -1.20 -6.50
N ALA A 67 -9.37 -2.11 -5.51
CA ALA A 67 -10.11 -1.89 -4.28
C ALA A 67 -9.61 -0.63 -3.54
N GLN A 68 -8.29 -0.47 -3.40
CA GLN A 68 -7.70 0.72 -2.79
C GLN A 68 -8.05 2.00 -3.56
N ALA A 69 -8.09 1.96 -4.89
CA ALA A 69 -8.52 3.10 -5.69
C ALA A 69 -10.01 3.44 -5.47
N THR A 70 -10.89 2.44 -5.35
CA THR A 70 -12.32 2.67 -5.11
C THR A 70 -12.66 3.16 -3.69
N PHE A 71 -11.83 2.84 -2.70
CA PHE A 71 -12.01 3.28 -1.30
C PHE A 71 -11.14 4.49 -0.92
N GLY A 72 -10.17 4.88 -1.75
CA GLY A 72 -9.21 5.94 -1.49
C GLY A 72 -9.64 7.34 -1.92
N GLU A 73 -10.69 7.46 -2.74
CA GLU A 73 -11.22 8.75 -3.23
C GLU A 73 -12.50 9.13 -2.45
N GLY A 74 -12.35 9.25 -1.13
CA GLY A 74 -13.46 9.47 -0.21
C GLY A 74 -13.05 10.10 1.12
N ALA A 75 -11.99 10.92 1.15
CA ALA A 75 -11.69 11.78 2.28
C ALA A 75 -12.29 13.19 2.06
N THR A 76 -13.60 13.26 1.85
CA THR A 76 -14.36 14.49 2.03
C THR A 76 -15.39 14.28 3.11
N ALA A 77 -15.22 15.01 4.20
CA ALA A 77 -16.16 15.08 5.30
C ALA A 77 -17.56 15.46 4.79
N SER A 78 -18.55 14.60 5.05
CA SER A 78 -19.93 15.01 5.17
C SER A 78 -20.65 14.04 6.10
N GLY A 79 -21.03 14.54 7.29
CA GLY A 79 -21.97 13.86 8.16
C GLY A 79 -23.31 13.65 7.45
N GLY A 80 -23.98 12.56 7.80
CA GLY A 80 -25.28 12.22 7.27
C GLY A 80 -25.76 10.90 7.85
N ALA A 81 -26.44 10.98 8.99
CA ALA A 81 -27.16 9.89 9.61
C ALA A 81 -28.44 9.54 8.81
N ALA A 82 -28.75 8.25 8.68
CA ALA A 82 -30.09 7.61 8.70
C ALA A 82 -29.94 6.18 8.18
N ALA A 83 -29.98 5.15 9.03
CA ALA A 83 -31.17 4.49 9.56
C ALA A 83 -31.49 3.20 8.77
N GLY A 84 -31.19 2.07 9.40
CA GLY A 84 -31.51 0.72 8.95
C GLY A 84 -31.15 -0.25 10.06
N GLU A 85 -32.11 -0.48 10.93
CA GLU A 85 -32.03 -1.17 12.23
C GLU A 85 -31.55 -2.62 12.14
N GLY A 86 -30.74 -2.99 13.14
CA GLY A 86 -30.34 -4.35 13.48
C GLY A 86 -29.78 -4.34 14.90
N SER A 87 -30.66 -4.16 15.87
CA SER A 87 -30.35 -4.11 17.30
C SER A 87 -30.06 -5.51 17.85
N THR A 88 -28.86 -5.73 18.38
CA THR A 88 -28.61 -6.53 19.60
C THR A 88 -27.34 -6.01 20.29
N GLU A 89 -27.57 -5.20 21.32
CA GLU A 89 -26.88 -5.16 22.63
C GLU A 89 -25.34 -5.32 22.62
N SER A 90 -24.59 -4.23 22.65
CA SER A 90 -24.14 -3.51 23.86
C SER A 90 -23.27 -4.34 24.82
N SER A 91 -21.96 -4.14 24.74
CA SER A 91 -21.15 -3.98 25.95
C SER A 91 -20.16 -2.85 25.71
N GLY A 92 -20.33 -1.78 26.47
CA GLY A 92 -19.62 -0.52 26.30
C GLY A 92 -18.25 -0.50 26.97
N ALA A 93 -17.47 0.47 26.50
CA ALA A 93 -16.41 1.18 27.19
C ALA A 93 -15.15 0.38 27.55
N ALA A 94 -14.07 0.61 26.80
CA ALA A 94 -12.94 1.38 27.34
C ALA A 94 -11.84 1.66 26.30
N SER A 95 -11.46 2.93 26.28
CA SER A 95 -10.11 3.45 26.04
C SER A 95 -9.46 3.30 24.66
N VAL A 96 -9.58 4.42 23.93
CA VAL A 96 -8.54 5.00 23.08
C VAL A 96 -7.27 5.21 23.92
N GLU A 97 -6.48 4.16 24.13
CA GLU A 97 -5.17 4.28 24.78
C GLU A 97 -4.21 3.15 24.35
N ALA A 98 -3.93 3.08 23.04
CA ALA A 98 -2.92 2.17 22.50
C ALA A 98 -1.87 2.90 21.64
N LEU A 99 -1.53 4.14 22.00
CA LEU A 99 -0.59 4.99 21.26
C LEU A 99 0.56 5.58 22.10
N GLN A 100 0.95 4.94 23.20
CA GLN A 100 2.18 5.30 23.94
C GLN A 100 2.99 4.10 24.45
N ARG A 101 3.13 3.02 23.67
CA ARG A 101 4.25 2.09 23.92
C ARG A 101 5.55 2.66 23.33
N LYS A 102 6.29 3.40 24.17
CA LYS A 102 7.70 3.73 23.90
C LYS A 102 8.48 2.43 23.72
N PRO A 103 9.36 2.31 22.71
CA PRO A 103 10.17 1.12 22.55
C PRO A 103 11.20 1.01 23.69
N MET A 104 11.39 -0.21 24.20
CA MET A 104 12.17 -0.57 25.40
C MET A 104 13.68 -0.23 25.35
N TRP A 105 14.18 0.39 24.29
CA TRP A 105 15.60 0.73 24.15
C TRP A 105 15.91 2.21 24.45
N PHE A 106 14.92 3.00 24.89
CA PHE A 106 15.09 4.44 25.07
C PHE A 106 15.58 4.91 26.46
N GLU A 107 15.94 4.02 27.38
CA GLU A 107 16.47 4.42 28.71
C GLU A 107 17.84 3.81 29.03
N ARG A 108 18.85 4.13 28.21
CA ARG A 108 20.25 3.97 28.63
C ARG A 108 21.19 5.03 28.06
N ALA A 109 20.82 6.29 28.24
CA ALA A 109 21.75 7.40 28.11
C ALA A 109 21.27 8.52 29.04
N LEU A 110 21.61 8.40 30.32
CA LEU A 110 21.86 9.49 31.27
C LEU A 110 22.06 8.87 32.67
N HIS A 111 23.27 8.37 32.91
CA HIS A 111 23.99 8.49 34.19
C HIS A 111 25.44 8.06 33.97
#